data_AF-A0AB72XQX8-F1
#
_entry.id   AF-A0AB72XQX8-F1
#
_cell.length_a   1.000
_cell.length_b   1.000
_cell.length_c   1.000
_cell.angle_alpha   90.00
_cell.angle_beta   90.00
_cell.angle_gamma   90.00
#
_symmetry.space_group_name_H-M   'P 1'
#
loop_
_entity.id
_entity.type
_entity.pdbx_description
1 polymer ?
#
loop_
_entity_poly.entity_id
_entity_poly.type
_entity_poly.pdbx_seq_one_letter_code
_entity_poly.pdbx_strand_id
1 'polypeptide(L)'
;MSPIDALFLSAESREHPLHVGALQLFEPPAGAGRGFVRETYQAMLQCREIAPLFRKRPTSLHGALINLGWSTDADVDLGYHARRSALPAPGRVRELLELTSRLHSNLLDRHRPLWETHVIEGLRDGRFAIYSKMHHALVDGVSGLTLMRQPMTTDPIEGKLRTAWSPATQHTAIKRRRGRLQQLGGMLGSVAGLAPSTLRLARSALIEQQLTLPFGAPHTMLNVAVGGARRCAAQSWPLDRVKAVKDAAGVSLNDVVLAMCAGALREYLDDNDALPDTPLVAMVPVSLRTDRDSVGGNMVGAVLCNLATHLDDPADRLNAIHASMRGNKNVLSQLPRAQALAVSLLLLSPAALNTLPGLAKATPPPFNVCISNVPGAREPLYFNGARMVGNYPMSLVLDGQALNITLTSTADSLDFGVVGCRRSVPHVQRVLSHLETSLKELERAVGL
;
A
#
# COMPACT_ATOMS: atom_id res chain seq x y z
N MET A 1 20.86 12.20 0.42
CA MET A 1 19.46 11.77 0.25
C MET A 1 19.27 11.38 -1.22
N SER A 2 18.41 10.42 -1.55
CA SER A 2 18.15 10.10 -2.97
C SER A 2 17.23 11.15 -3.62
N PRO A 3 17.27 11.38 -4.94
CA PRO A 3 16.33 12.29 -5.61
C PRO A 3 14.85 11.92 -5.42
N ILE A 4 14.55 10.61 -5.38
CA ILE A 4 13.19 10.10 -5.15
C ILE A 4 12.74 10.44 -3.72
N ASP A 5 13.61 10.26 -2.73
CA ASP A 5 13.31 10.59 -1.32
C ASP A 5 12.98 12.09 -1.18
N ALA A 6 13.78 12.95 -1.84
CA ALA A 6 13.61 14.39 -1.83
C ALA A 6 12.31 14.81 -2.55
N LEU A 7 11.92 14.11 -3.62
CA LEU A 7 10.65 14.33 -4.32
C LEU A 7 9.46 14.04 -3.39
N PHE A 8 9.45 12.91 -2.68
CA PHE A 8 8.40 12.62 -1.70
C PHE A 8 8.33 13.70 -0.62
N LEU A 9 9.45 14.13 -0.05
CA LEU A 9 9.43 15.20 0.96
C LEU A 9 8.95 16.56 0.41
N SER A 10 9.24 16.85 -0.86
CA SER A 10 8.85 18.10 -1.50
C SER A 10 7.39 18.11 -1.95
N ALA A 11 6.86 16.94 -2.33
CA ALA A 11 5.47 16.79 -2.79
C ALA A 11 4.46 16.65 -1.64
N GLU A 12 4.90 16.25 -0.44
CA GLU A 12 4.02 16.12 0.72
C GLU A 12 3.49 17.49 1.17
N SER A 13 2.20 17.51 1.53
CA SER A 13 1.47 18.68 2.03
C SER A 13 0.43 18.24 3.06
N ARG A 14 -0.30 19.18 3.66
CA ARG A 14 -1.33 18.87 4.66
C ARG A 14 -2.44 17.97 4.10
N GLU A 15 -2.75 18.15 2.83
CA GLU A 15 -3.75 17.39 2.06
C GLU A 15 -3.20 16.03 1.62
N HIS A 16 -1.89 15.96 1.43
CA HIS A 16 -1.17 14.80 0.87
C HIS A 16 -0.06 14.30 1.80
N PRO A 17 -0.36 13.74 3.00
CA PRO A 17 0.65 13.02 3.77
C PRO A 17 1.23 11.85 2.95
N LEU A 18 2.56 11.76 2.83
CA LEU A 18 3.25 10.75 2.02
C LEU A 18 3.91 9.69 2.90
N HIS A 19 3.13 9.16 3.83
CA HIS A 19 3.48 8.01 4.65
C HIS A 19 2.67 6.77 4.28
N VAL A 20 3.26 5.60 4.52
CA VAL A 20 2.57 4.31 4.56
C VAL A 20 2.41 3.85 5.98
N GLY A 21 1.38 3.06 6.24
CA GLY A 21 1.22 2.39 7.51
C GLY A 21 0.77 0.95 7.39
N ALA A 22 0.72 0.28 8.53
CA ALA A 22 0.07 -1.01 8.68
C ALA A 22 -0.67 -1.03 10.01
N LEU A 23 -1.89 -1.54 10.00
CA LEU A 23 -2.65 -1.88 11.19
C LEU A 23 -2.57 -3.39 11.40
N GLN A 24 -1.85 -3.82 12.42
CA GLN A 24 -1.69 -5.22 12.78
C GLN A 24 -2.54 -5.53 14.00
N LEU A 25 -3.28 -6.64 13.96
CA LEU A 25 -4.20 -7.06 15.02
C LEU A 25 -3.69 -8.35 15.66
N PHE A 26 -3.69 -8.42 16.98
CA PHE A 26 -3.09 -9.51 17.74
C PHE A 26 -4.03 -10.09 18.79
N GLU A 27 -4.00 -11.41 18.90
CA GLU A 27 -4.56 -12.17 20.01
C GLU A 27 -3.46 -12.40 21.07
N PRO A 28 -3.64 -11.91 22.31
CA PRO A 28 -2.70 -12.20 23.39
C PRO A 28 -2.53 -13.72 23.64
N PRO A 29 -1.40 -14.15 24.19
CA PRO A 29 -1.21 -15.54 24.63
C PRO A 29 -2.31 -15.99 25.60
N ALA A 30 -2.62 -17.28 25.59
CA ALA A 30 -3.50 -17.86 26.59
C ALA A 30 -2.96 -17.59 28.01
N GLY A 31 -3.84 -17.13 28.91
CA GLY A 31 -3.46 -16.79 30.28
C GLY A 31 -2.75 -15.43 30.44
N ALA A 32 -2.60 -14.64 29.38
CA ALA A 32 -2.06 -13.29 29.48
C ALA A 32 -2.92 -12.42 30.42
N GLY A 33 -2.27 -11.79 31.41
CA GLY A 33 -2.94 -10.92 32.37
C GLY A 33 -3.40 -9.59 31.74
N ARG A 34 -4.26 -8.85 32.46
CA ARG A 34 -4.74 -7.51 32.03
C ARG A 34 -3.61 -6.50 31.77
N GLY A 35 -2.42 -6.72 32.32
CA GLY A 35 -1.24 -5.90 32.14
C GLY A 35 -0.47 -6.13 30.84
N PHE A 36 -0.77 -7.19 30.08
CA PHE A 36 0.05 -7.67 28.96
C PHE A 36 0.39 -6.58 27.93
N VAL A 37 -0.61 -5.79 27.49
CA VAL A 37 -0.39 -4.74 26.48
C VAL A 37 0.46 -3.60 27.04
N ARG A 38 0.26 -3.22 28.31
CA ARG A 38 1.05 -2.20 29.01
C ARG A 38 2.50 -2.65 29.19
N GLU A 39 2.72 -3.89 29.61
CA GLU A 39 4.05 -4.48 29.80
C GLU A 39 4.80 -4.62 28.48
N THR A 40 4.10 -5.08 27.43
CA THR A 40 4.63 -5.13 26.05
C THR A 40 5.09 -3.73 25.60
N TYR A 41 4.25 -2.71 25.79
CA TYR A 41 4.61 -1.32 25.48
C TYR A 41 5.82 -0.83 26.28
N GLN A 42 5.87 -1.08 27.60
CA GLN A 42 7.00 -0.70 28.44
C GLN A 42 8.30 -1.37 27.98
N ALA A 43 8.24 -2.66 27.60
CA ALA A 43 9.38 -3.39 27.07
C ALA A 43 9.86 -2.81 25.72
N MET A 44 8.95 -2.38 24.84
CA MET A 44 9.32 -1.71 23.57
C MET A 44 10.12 -0.43 23.80
N LEU A 45 9.85 0.31 24.88
CA LEU A 45 10.59 1.52 25.26
C LEU A 45 11.97 1.24 25.87
N GLN A 46 12.26 0.01 26.29
CA GLN A 46 13.59 -0.35 26.83
C GLN A 46 14.64 -0.61 25.76
N CYS A 47 14.30 -0.48 24.48
CA CYS A 47 15.23 -0.65 23.37
C CYS A 47 16.33 0.42 23.41
N ARG A 48 17.57 0.02 23.74
CA ARG A 48 18.71 0.95 23.91
C ARG A 48 19.41 1.29 22.61
N GLU A 49 19.53 0.31 21.71
CA GLU A 49 20.15 0.53 20.41
C GLU A 49 19.08 0.67 19.34
N ILE A 50 19.13 1.79 18.63
CA ILE A 50 18.22 2.08 17.52
C ILE A 50 18.96 1.86 16.20
N ALA A 51 18.37 1.09 15.31
CA ALA A 51 18.93 0.77 14.02
C ALA A 51 19.03 2.04 13.15
N PRO A 52 20.08 2.18 12.31
CA PRO A 52 20.39 3.44 11.61
C PRO A 52 19.22 4.04 10.81
N LEU A 53 18.35 3.20 10.22
CA LEU A 53 17.17 3.66 9.48
C LEU A 53 16.21 4.49 10.35
N PHE A 54 15.97 4.04 11.59
CA PHE A 54 15.01 4.64 12.52
C PHE A 54 15.56 5.87 13.25
N ARG A 55 16.79 6.28 12.92
CA ARG A 55 17.45 7.50 13.40
C ARG A 55 17.49 8.61 12.35
N LYS A 56 17.02 8.34 11.12
CA LYS A 56 17.09 9.30 10.01
C LYS A 56 15.95 10.30 10.06
N ARG A 57 16.30 11.59 10.08
CA ARG A 57 15.37 12.70 9.89
C ARG A 57 15.82 13.61 8.73
N PRO A 58 14.90 14.28 8.04
CA PRO A 58 15.27 15.23 7.00
C PRO A 58 15.94 16.45 7.63
N THR A 59 16.90 17.03 6.91
CA THR A 59 17.55 18.29 7.29
C THR A 59 17.70 19.17 6.06
N SER A 60 17.58 20.48 6.26
CA SER A 60 17.91 21.44 5.22
C SER A 60 19.40 21.75 5.26
N LEU A 61 20.08 21.60 4.12
CA LEU A 61 21.45 22.11 3.97
C LEU A 61 21.35 23.62 3.66
N HIS A 62 22.18 24.47 4.28
CA HIS A 62 22.15 25.90 3.99
C HIS A 62 22.67 26.17 2.56
N GLY A 63 21.94 26.96 1.76
CA GLY A 63 22.47 27.59 0.53
C GLY A 63 22.14 26.97 -0.84
N ALA A 64 21.21 26.02 -0.99
CA ALA A 64 20.80 25.52 -2.31
C ALA A 64 19.28 25.39 -2.47
N LEU A 65 18.84 25.47 -3.73
CA LEU A 65 17.44 25.60 -4.17
C LEU A 65 16.56 24.37 -3.83
N ILE A 66 17.15 23.17 -3.66
CA ILE A 66 16.45 21.94 -3.25
C ILE A 66 17.34 21.16 -2.26
N ASN A 67 17.59 21.75 -1.09
CA ASN A 67 18.58 21.24 -0.15
C ASN A 67 17.95 20.31 0.91
N LEU A 68 17.56 19.09 0.52
CA LEU A 68 17.13 18.07 1.49
C LEU A 68 18.23 17.00 1.67
N GLY A 69 18.75 16.93 2.89
CA GLY A 69 19.70 15.92 3.36
C GLY A 69 19.08 14.99 4.40
N TRP A 70 19.76 13.87 4.69
CA TRP A 70 19.45 13.06 5.87
C TRP A 70 20.42 13.42 6.97
N SER A 71 19.92 13.72 8.16
CA SER A 71 20.73 13.70 9.38
C SER A 71 20.38 12.47 10.21
N THR A 72 21.31 12.05 11.06
CA THR A 72 21.13 10.93 11.99
C THR A 72 21.01 11.48 13.39
N ASP A 73 19.92 11.17 14.08
CA ASP A 73 19.73 11.57 15.47
C ASP A 73 20.51 10.67 16.41
N ALA A 74 21.28 11.30 17.30
CA ALA A 74 22.04 10.63 18.34
C ALA A 74 21.08 9.95 19.34
N ASP A 75 20.12 10.73 19.85
CA ASP A 75 19.18 10.35 20.89
C ASP A 75 17.75 10.37 20.35
N VAL A 76 17.22 9.18 20.03
CA VAL A 76 15.84 9.03 19.58
C VAL A 76 14.92 8.95 20.79
N ASP A 77 14.02 9.92 20.93
CA ASP A 77 12.96 9.92 21.94
C ASP A 77 11.92 8.83 21.62
N LEU A 78 12.12 7.63 22.16
CA LEU A 78 11.19 6.51 21.96
C LEU A 78 9.78 6.79 22.49
N GLY A 79 9.62 7.64 23.51
CA GLY A 79 8.29 8.00 24.02
C GLY A 79 7.49 8.84 23.01
N TYR A 80 8.18 9.61 22.15
CA TYR A 80 7.56 10.30 21.04
C TYR A 80 7.14 9.34 19.92
N HIS A 81 8.01 8.40 19.54
CA HIS A 81 7.78 7.52 18.38
C HIS A 81 6.88 6.31 18.72
N ALA A 82 7.01 5.73 19.90
CA ALA A 82 6.20 4.61 20.37
C ALA A 82 5.21 5.10 21.44
N ARG A 83 3.92 5.06 21.10
CA ARG A 83 2.84 5.57 21.94
C ARG A 83 1.88 4.45 22.32
N ARG A 84 1.32 4.53 23.52
CA ARG A 84 0.15 3.73 23.90
C ARG A 84 -1.13 4.54 23.64
N SER A 85 -2.17 3.88 23.16
CA SER A 85 -3.49 4.47 22.92
C SER A 85 -4.55 3.48 23.38
N ALA A 86 -5.74 3.98 23.73
CA ALA A 86 -6.87 3.15 24.12
C ALA A 86 -8.10 3.52 23.30
N LEU A 87 -8.93 2.52 22.98
CA LEU A 87 -10.18 2.74 22.27
C LEU A 87 -11.27 3.25 23.22
N PRO A 88 -12.14 4.18 22.77
CA PRO A 88 -13.34 4.50 23.51
C PRO A 88 -14.30 3.31 23.55
N ALA A 89 -15.17 3.26 24.56
CA ALA A 89 -16.26 2.29 24.59
C ALA A 89 -17.15 2.44 23.33
N PRO A 90 -17.66 1.34 22.74
CA PRO A 90 -17.62 -0.04 23.24
C PRO A 90 -16.43 -0.86 22.71
N GLY A 91 -15.38 -0.25 22.17
CA GLY A 91 -14.14 -0.97 21.80
C GLY A 91 -14.30 -1.98 20.66
N ARG A 92 -15.09 -1.68 19.63
CA ARG A 92 -15.22 -2.55 18.44
C ARG A 92 -14.11 -2.25 17.44
N VAL A 93 -13.99 -3.11 16.43
CA VAL A 93 -13.16 -2.85 15.23
C VAL A 93 -13.52 -1.51 14.57
N ARG A 94 -14.77 -1.06 14.66
CA ARG A 94 -15.18 0.27 14.21
C ARG A 94 -14.40 1.40 14.89
N GLU A 95 -14.34 1.39 16.22
CA GLU A 95 -13.61 2.41 16.99
C GLU A 95 -12.09 2.34 16.71
N LEU A 96 -11.56 1.13 16.46
CA LEU A 96 -10.18 0.95 16.01
C LEU A 96 -9.92 1.64 14.67
N LEU A 97 -10.74 1.37 13.66
CA LEU A 97 -10.59 1.97 12.33
C LEU A 97 -10.82 3.49 12.34
N GLU A 98 -11.68 4.01 13.22
CA GLU A 98 -11.84 5.44 13.45
C GLU A 98 -10.59 6.09 14.07
N LEU A 99 -9.94 5.42 15.04
CA LEU A 99 -8.64 5.86 15.56
C LEU A 99 -7.56 5.80 14.48
N THR A 100 -7.42 4.68 13.76
CA THR A 100 -6.46 4.52 12.67
C THR A 100 -6.64 5.59 11.60
N SER A 101 -7.88 5.91 11.22
CA SER A 101 -8.19 6.99 10.27
C SER A 101 -7.62 8.34 10.71
N ARG A 102 -7.74 8.68 12.01
CA ARG A 102 -7.18 9.92 12.57
C ARG A 102 -5.66 9.89 12.56
N LEU A 103 -5.06 8.79 13.03
CA LEU A 103 -3.59 8.64 13.07
C LEU A 103 -2.95 8.70 11.68
N HIS A 104 -3.63 8.14 10.68
CA HIS A 104 -3.20 8.13 9.28
C HIS A 104 -3.43 9.46 8.55
N SER A 105 -4.24 10.37 9.10
CA SER A 105 -4.47 11.72 8.55
C SER A 105 -3.40 12.74 8.95
N ASN A 106 -2.59 12.43 9.98
CA ASN A 106 -1.64 13.35 10.57
C ASN A 106 -0.25 13.18 9.94
N LEU A 107 0.35 14.30 9.52
CA LEU A 107 1.74 14.37 9.07
C LEU A 107 2.71 13.89 10.15
N LEU A 108 3.85 13.35 9.72
CA LEU A 108 4.98 13.07 10.59
C LEU A 108 5.78 14.36 10.83
N ASP A 109 6.27 14.57 12.04
CA ASP A 109 7.13 15.72 12.36
C ASP A 109 8.50 15.56 11.70
N ARG A 110 8.82 16.49 10.80
CA ARG A 110 10.08 16.50 10.03
C ARG A 110 11.30 16.87 10.87
N HIS A 111 11.14 17.34 12.10
CA HIS A 111 12.25 17.58 13.01
C HIS A 111 12.72 16.31 13.74
N ARG A 112 12.10 15.17 13.45
CA ARG A 112 12.35 13.87 14.10
C ARG A 112 12.44 12.76 13.07
N PRO A 113 12.92 11.57 13.45
CA PRO A 113 12.89 10.42 12.55
C PRO A 113 11.48 10.12 12.07
N LEU A 114 11.29 9.92 10.76
CA LEU A 114 9.97 9.92 10.14
C LEU A 114 9.19 8.59 10.28
N TRP A 115 8.92 8.19 11.52
CA TRP A 115 8.14 7.00 11.84
C TRP A 115 7.40 7.14 13.18
N GLU A 116 6.27 6.46 13.32
CA GLU A 116 5.49 6.38 14.56
C GLU A 116 4.90 4.97 14.71
N THR A 117 4.69 4.53 15.94
CA THR A 117 4.06 3.25 16.30
C THR A 117 3.10 3.47 17.46
N HIS A 118 1.88 2.99 17.32
CA HIS A 118 0.83 3.08 18.32
C HIS A 118 0.41 1.68 18.75
N VAL A 119 0.65 1.35 20.02
CA VAL A 119 0.10 0.15 20.67
C VAL A 119 -1.29 0.52 21.20
N ILE A 120 -2.32 -0.09 20.63
CA ILE A 120 -3.73 0.26 20.84
C ILE A 120 -4.42 -0.85 21.64
N GLU A 121 -4.87 -0.51 22.85
CA GLU A 121 -5.62 -1.40 23.75
C GLU A 121 -7.11 -1.08 23.78
N GLY A 122 -7.91 -1.93 24.43
CA GLY A 122 -9.33 -1.68 24.68
C GLY A 122 -10.30 -2.23 23.63
N LEU A 123 -9.88 -3.21 22.81
CA LEU A 123 -10.84 -3.99 22.02
C LEU A 123 -11.66 -4.90 22.94
N ARG A 124 -12.98 -4.94 22.73
CA ARG A 124 -13.93 -5.68 23.56
C ARG A 124 -13.74 -7.20 23.56
N ASP A 125 -13.08 -7.72 22.53
CA ASP A 125 -12.81 -9.15 22.35
C ASP A 125 -11.45 -9.57 22.93
N GLY A 126 -10.78 -8.67 23.66
CA GLY A 126 -9.50 -8.94 24.33
C GLY A 126 -8.27 -8.82 23.44
N ARG A 127 -8.45 -8.56 22.13
CA ARG A 127 -7.33 -8.31 21.22
C ARG A 127 -6.68 -6.94 21.47
N PHE A 128 -5.51 -6.72 20.89
CA PHE A 128 -4.89 -5.41 20.81
C PHE A 128 -4.34 -5.19 19.39
N ALA A 129 -4.08 -3.94 19.04
CA ALA A 129 -3.56 -3.60 17.73
C ALA A 129 -2.23 -2.84 17.83
N ILE A 130 -1.41 -2.95 16.78
CA ILE A 130 -0.26 -2.09 16.57
C ILE A 130 -0.48 -1.37 15.24
N TYR A 131 -0.61 -0.04 15.28
CA TYR A 131 -0.59 0.79 14.08
C TYR A 131 0.78 1.44 13.93
N SER A 132 1.49 1.10 12.85
CA SER A 132 2.79 1.68 12.53
C SER A 132 2.67 2.54 11.28
N LYS A 133 3.34 3.71 11.24
CA LYS A 133 3.48 4.52 10.02
C LYS A 133 4.91 4.99 9.81
N MET A 134 5.33 5.08 8.55
CA MET A 134 6.66 5.52 8.13
C MET A 134 6.55 6.36 6.86
N HIS A 135 7.33 7.44 6.76
CA HIS A 135 7.33 8.29 5.57
C HIS A 135 7.97 7.58 4.36
N HIS A 136 7.42 7.79 3.16
CA HIS A 136 7.89 7.11 1.94
C HIS A 136 9.33 7.41 1.56
N ALA A 137 9.84 8.59 1.94
CA ALA A 137 11.24 8.94 1.77
C ALA A 137 12.20 8.04 2.57
N LEU A 138 11.75 7.40 3.67
CA LEU A 138 12.57 6.44 4.40
C LEU A 138 12.45 5.02 3.83
N VAL A 139 11.25 4.65 3.38
CA VAL A 139 10.94 3.28 2.98
C VAL A 139 9.80 3.24 1.96
N ASP A 140 9.92 2.42 0.92
CA ASP A 140 8.80 2.12 0.04
C ASP A 140 7.75 1.22 0.73
N GLY A 141 6.56 1.08 0.15
CA GLY A 141 5.45 0.32 0.76
C GLY A 141 5.78 -1.16 1.02
N VAL A 142 6.47 -1.84 0.09
CA VAL A 142 6.80 -3.27 0.22
C VAL A 142 7.88 -3.48 1.29
N SER A 143 8.94 -2.67 1.25
CA SER A 143 9.98 -2.67 2.26
C SER A 143 9.43 -2.28 3.63
N GLY A 144 8.48 -1.34 3.69
CA GLY A 144 7.82 -0.88 4.92
C GLY A 144 7.04 -2.00 5.59
N LEU A 145 6.15 -2.67 4.85
CA LEU A 145 5.41 -3.82 5.37
C LEU A 145 6.33 -4.98 5.76
N THR A 146 7.44 -5.16 5.04
CA THR A 146 8.46 -6.15 5.41
C THR A 146 9.11 -5.80 6.74
N LEU A 147 9.58 -4.56 6.92
CA LEU A 147 10.17 -4.07 8.17
C LEU A 147 9.21 -4.20 9.36
N MET A 148 7.93 -3.89 9.16
CA MET A 148 6.90 -3.98 10.20
C MET A 148 6.62 -5.43 10.65
N ARG A 149 6.98 -6.44 9.86
CA ARG A 149 6.84 -7.86 10.22
C ARG A 149 8.11 -8.47 10.82
N GLN A 150 9.27 -7.85 10.62
CA GLN A 150 10.55 -8.37 11.13
C GLN A 150 10.61 -8.60 12.65
N PRO A 151 9.90 -7.84 13.50
CA PRO A 151 9.88 -8.12 14.94
C PRO A 151 9.21 -9.44 15.32
N MET A 152 8.50 -10.06 14.39
CA MET A 152 7.70 -11.24 14.63
C MET A 152 8.53 -12.52 14.41
N THR A 153 8.04 -13.61 14.98
CA THR A 153 8.62 -14.95 14.90
C THR A 153 7.55 -15.96 14.52
N THR A 154 7.95 -17.12 13.99
CA THR A 154 7.05 -18.24 13.69
C THR A 154 6.91 -19.19 14.89
N ASP A 155 7.74 -19.01 15.93
CA ASP A 155 7.65 -19.77 17.18
C ASP A 155 6.61 -19.12 18.13
N PRO A 156 5.49 -19.80 18.45
CA PRO A 156 4.46 -19.27 19.35
C PRO A 156 4.92 -19.10 20.80
N ILE A 157 5.98 -19.80 21.23
CA ILE A 157 6.46 -19.81 22.61
C ILE A 157 7.60 -18.80 22.81
N GLU A 158 8.21 -18.31 21.71
CA GLU A 158 9.25 -17.27 21.79
C GLU A 158 8.64 -15.93 22.24
N GLY A 159 8.66 -15.70 23.56
CA GLY A 159 8.27 -14.45 24.20
C GLY A 159 9.34 -13.37 24.18
N LYS A 160 10.41 -13.52 23.38
CA LYS A 160 11.46 -12.50 23.31
C LYS A 160 10.96 -11.33 22.46
N LEU A 161 10.55 -10.25 23.12
CA LEU A 161 10.13 -9.03 22.45
C LEU A 161 11.28 -8.45 21.60
N ARG A 162 10.99 -8.24 20.32
CA ARG A 162 11.83 -7.51 19.37
C ARG A 162 11.07 -6.28 18.91
N THR A 163 11.77 -5.25 18.48
CA THR A 163 11.15 -4.06 17.88
C THR A 163 11.68 -3.84 16.47
N ALA A 164 10.87 -3.19 15.63
CA ALA A 164 11.25 -2.92 14.24
C ALA A 164 12.50 -2.02 14.16
N TRP A 165 12.67 -1.17 15.17
CA TRP A 165 13.78 -0.24 15.31
C TRP A 165 15.01 -0.78 16.02
N SER A 166 15.05 -2.05 16.44
CA SER A 166 16.26 -2.64 17.03
C SER A 166 17.22 -3.19 15.95
N PRO A 167 18.56 -3.04 16.09
CA PRO A 167 19.52 -3.58 15.14
C PRO A 167 19.40 -5.08 14.94
N ALA A 168 19.17 -5.84 16.02
CA ALA A 168 19.03 -7.30 15.99
C ALA A 168 17.96 -7.79 14.99
N THR A 169 16.89 -7.01 14.82
CA THR A 169 15.82 -7.24 13.85
C THR A 169 16.27 -6.99 12.40
N GLN A 170 17.23 -6.08 12.18
CA GLN A 170 17.75 -5.75 10.84
C GLN A 170 18.94 -6.63 10.40
N HIS A 171 19.69 -7.23 11.32
CA HIS A 171 20.84 -8.09 10.99
C HIS A 171 20.46 -9.34 10.17
N THR A 172 19.24 -9.86 10.33
CA THR A 172 18.69 -10.95 9.50
C THR A 172 18.44 -10.52 8.05
N ALA A 173 18.23 -9.22 7.79
CA ALA A 173 17.96 -8.67 6.47
C ALA A 173 19.22 -8.33 5.66
N ILE A 174 20.34 -7.97 6.31
CA ILE A 174 21.56 -7.50 5.63
C ILE A 174 22.34 -8.66 4.98
N LYS A 175 22.21 -9.91 5.46
CA LYS A 175 22.76 -11.09 4.76
C LYS A 175 22.17 -11.28 3.35
N ARG A 176 20.98 -10.72 3.06
CA ARG A 176 20.35 -10.74 1.72
C ARG A 176 20.68 -9.51 0.85
N ARG A 177 21.38 -8.51 1.37
CA ARG A 177 21.46 -7.15 0.79
C ARG A 177 22.87 -6.70 0.36
N ARG A 178 23.79 -7.63 0.06
CA ARG A 178 25.07 -7.32 -0.61
C ARG A 178 24.93 -7.41 -2.14
N GLY A 179 24.10 -6.53 -2.72
CA GLY A 179 24.15 -6.16 -4.13
C GLY A 179 24.64 -4.73 -4.25
N ARG A 180 25.84 -4.54 -4.81
CA ARG A 180 26.60 -3.28 -4.83
C ARG A 180 25.88 -2.15 -5.57
N LEU A 181 25.89 -0.97 -4.95
CA LEU A 181 26.29 0.37 -5.45
C LEU A 181 26.36 0.66 -6.99
N GLN A 182 25.47 0.12 -7.82
CA GLN A 182 25.49 0.34 -9.29
C GLN A 182 24.25 1.04 -9.85
N GLN A 183 23.39 1.62 -8.99
CA GLN A 183 22.14 2.27 -9.40
C GLN A 183 22.23 3.80 -9.56
N LEU A 184 23.41 4.41 -9.45
CA LEU A 184 23.58 5.85 -9.68
C LEU A 184 23.58 6.24 -11.17
N GLY A 185 23.98 5.35 -12.08
CA GLY A 185 24.07 5.66 -13.52
C GLY A 185 22.74 5.62 -14.28
N GLY A 186 21.72 4.93 -13.77
CA GLY A 186 20.48 4.69 -14.53
C GLY A 186 19.55 5.90 -14.60
N MET A 187 19.48 6.73 -13.56
CA MET A 187 18.43 7.75 -13.45
C MET A 187 18.75 9.06 -14.18
N LEU A 188 20.03 9.46 -14.27
CA LEU A 188 20.45 10.60 -15.09
C LEU A 188 20.29 10.31 -16.60
N GLY A 189 20.48 9.06 -17.03
CA GLY A 189 20.17 8.63 -18.40
C GLY A 189 18.66 8.49 -18.69
N SER A 190 17.83 8.37 -17.65
CA SER A 190 16.37 8.18 -17.79
C SER A 190 15.63 9.47 -18.17
N VAL A 191 16.14 10.63 -17.77
CA VAL A 191 15.57 11.93 -18.18
C VAL A 191 15.87 12.20 -19.67
N ALA A 192 17.05 11.78 -20.16
CA ALA A 192 17.36 11.78 -21.60
C ALA A 192 16.50 10.78 -22.40
N GLY A 193 15.98 9.73 -21.73
CA GLY A 193 15.06 8.74 -22.31
C GLY A 193 13.62 9.21 -22.49
N LEU A 194 13.22 10.33 -21.87
CA LEU A 194 11.91 10.99 -22.05
C LEU A 194 11.86 11.87 -23.31
N ALA A 195 12.69 11.56 -24.32
CA ALA A 195 12.59 12.22 -25.61
C ALA A 195 11.20 11.99 -26.24
N PRO A 196 10.65 12.96 -26.99
CA PRO A 196 9.34 12.82 -27.66
C PRO A 196 9.21 11.56 -28.53
N SER A 197 10.32 11.04 -29.04
CA SER A 197 10.41 9.80 -29.80
C SER A 197 10.12 8.55 -28.97
N THR A 198 10.64 8.45 -27.74
CA THR A 198 10.37 7.32 -26.83
C THR A 198 8.90 7.33 -26.39
N LEU A 199 8.34 8.51 -26.15
CA LEU A 199 6.93 8.66 -25.78
C LEU A 199 6.00 8.27 -26.94
N ARG A 200 6.38 8.62 -28.18
CA ARG A 200 5.69 8.16 -29.40
C ARG A 200 5.77 6.65 -29.56
N LEU A 201 6.94 6.04 -29.39
CA LEU A 201 7.12 4.58 -29.50
C LEU A 201 6.33 3.82 -28.43
N ALA A 202 6.33 4.29 -27.19
CA ALA A 202 5.51 3.73 -26.12
C ALA A 202 4.02 3.84 -26.45
N ARG A 203 3.59 4.99 -26.98
CA ARG A 203 2.20 5.20 -27.42
C ARG A 203 1.82 4.31 -28.61
N SER A 204 2.70 4.15 -29.61
CA SER A 204 2.48 3.27 -30.76
C SER A 204 2.36 1.81 -30.33
N ALA A 205 3.27 1.32 -29.47
CA ALA A 205 3.20 -0.04 -28.94
C ALA A 205 1.92 -0.30 -28.12
N LEU A 206 1.43 0.73 -27.42
CA LEU A 206 0.18 0.65 -26.65
C LEU A 206 -1.07 0.64 -27.54
N ILE A 207 -1.06 1.46 -28.60
CA ILE A 207 -2.19 1.61 -29.54
C ILE A 207 -2.28 0.40 -30.49
N GLU A 208 -1.15 -0.09 -31.01
CA GLU A 208 -1.11 -1.20 -31.98
C GLU A 208 -1.50 -2.56 -31.37
N GLN A 209 -1.45 -2.72 -30.05
CA GLN A 209 -1.77 -3.98 -29.36
C GLN A 209 -3.10 -3.97 -28.58
N GLN A 210 -4.03 -3.04 -28.87
CA GLN A 210 -5.35 -2.94 -28.20
C GLN A 210 -5.26 -2.89 -26.66
N LEU A 211 -4.23 -2.25 -26.11
CA LEU A 211 -4.01 -2.20 -24.66
C LEU A 211 -4.81 -1.10 -23.99
N THR A 212 -4.97 -1.22 -22.68
CA THR A 212 -5.55 -0.16 -21.85
C THR A 212 -4.60 1.04 -21.84
N LEU A 213 -4.98 2.10 -22.56
CA LEU A 213 -4.17 3.30 -22.69
C LEU A 213 -4.22 4.16 -21.42
N PRO A 214 -3.10 4.76 -20.96
CA PRO A 214 -3.14 5.79 -19.94
C PRO A 214 -3.89 7.00 -20.47
N PHE A 215 -4.54 7.72 -19.56
CA PHE A 215 -5.36 8.90 -19.86
C PHE A 215 -6.61 8.56 -20.70
N GLY A 216 -7.08 7.32 -20.61
CA GLY A 216 -8.38 6.86 -21.14
C GLY A 216 -9.39 6.49 -20.07
N ALA A 217 -9.08 6.71 -18.78
CA ALA A 217 -9.97 6.36 -17.68
C ALA A 217 -11.09 7.42 -17.54
N PRO A 218 -12.33 7.05 -17.17
CA PRO A 218 -13.40 8.01 -16.97
C PRO A 218 -13.12 8.97 -15.81
N HIS A 219 -13.66 10.19 -15.87
CA HIS A 219 -13.72 11.04 -14.69
C HIS A 219 -14.77 10.49 -13.72
N THR A 220 -14.39 10.29 -12.46
CA THR A 220 -15.28 9.79 -11.41
C THR A 220 -15.08 10.57 -10.11
N MET A 221 -15.96 10.34 -9.13
CA MET A 221 -15.77 10.86 -7.77
C MET A 221 -14.45 10.41 -7.11
N LEU A 222 -13.78 9.38 -7.64
CA LEU A 222 -12.48 8.91 -7.17
C LEU A 222 -11.31 9.77 -7.70
N ASN A 223 -11.53 10.58 -8.73
CA ASN A 223 -10.47 11.33 -9.43
C ASN A 223 -10.60 12.84 -9.23
N VAL A 224 -10.79 13.25 -7.98
CA VAL A 224 -10.99 14.64 -7.57
C VAL A 224 -9.87 15.11 -6.63
N ALA A 225 -9.82 16.42 -6.38
CA ALA A 225 -8.96 16.97 -5.35
C ALA A 225 -9.35 16.44 -3.95
N VAL A 226 -8.35 16.11 -3.13
CA VAL A 226 -8.53 15.49 -1.82
C VAL A 226 -8.22 16.46 -0.68
N GLY A 227 -8.88 16.28 0.45
CA GLY A 227 -8.47 16.91 1.71
C GLY A 227 -7.54 16.00 2.51
N GLY A 228 -6.92 16.53 3.57
CA GLY A 228 -5.99 15.77 4.44
C GLY A 228 -6.64 14.74 5.37
N ALA A 229 -7.96 14.74 5.50
CA ALA A 229 -8.67 13.76 6.33
C ALA A 229 -8.82 12.42 5.60
N ARG A 230 -8.48 11.33 6.29
CA ARG A 230 -8.58 9.96 5.79
C ARG A 230 -9.72 9.21 6.47
N ARG A 231 -10.25 8.21 5.78
CA ARG A 231 -11.09 7.16 6.35
C ARG A 231 -10.50 5.83 5.93
N CYS A 232 -10.15 5.02 6.93
CA CYS A 232 -9.58 3.70 6.76
C CYS A 232 -10.68 2.66 7.00
N ALA A 233 -10.72 1.66 6.15
CA ALA A 233 -11.55 0.47 6.30
C ALA A 233 -10.66 -0.76 6.08
N ALA A 234 -10.86 -1.82 6.85
CA ALA A 234 -10.07 -3.03 6.70
C ALA A 234 -10.88 -4.27 7.04
N GLN A 235 -10.60 -5.37 6.34
CA GLN A 235 -11.22 -6.66 6.57
C GLN A 235 -10.37 -7.79 5.98
N SER A 236 -10.51 -8.98 6.57
CA SER A 236 -9.84 -10.20 6.13
C SER A 236 -10.84 -11.16 5.48
N TRP A 237 -10.39 -11.88 4.46
CA TRP A 237 -11.11 -13.01 3.88
C TRP A 237 -10.28 -14.29 3.99
N PRO A 238 -10.91 -15.47 4.16
CA PRO A 238 -10.19 -16.74 4.05
C PRO A 238 -9.54 -16.84 2.67
N LEU A 239 -8.22 -17.04 2.64
CA LEU A 239 -7.45 -17.11 1.40
C LEU A 239 -7.92 -18.27 0.52
N ASP A 240 -8.38 -19.37 1.12
CA ASP A 240 -8.82 -20.56 0.40
C ASP A 240 -10.15 -20.34 -0.34
N ARG A 241 -11.05 -19.45 0.13
CA ARG A 241 -12.24 -19.05 -0.64
C ARG A 241 -11.85 -18.37 -1.95
N VAL A 242 -10.90 -17.45 -1.88
CA VAL A 242 -10.40 -16.72 -3.07
C VAL A 242 -9.63 -17.66 -4.01
N LYS A 243 -8.86 -18.62 -3.46
CA LYS A 243 -8.20 -19.66 -4.26
C LYS A 243 -9.19 -20.61 -4.94
N ALA A 244 -10.31 -20.96 -4.29
CA ALA A 244 -11.31 -21.83 -4.88
C ALA A 244 -11.88 -21.19 -6.16
N VAL A 245 -12.22 -19.90 -6.12
CA VAL A 245 -12.66 -19.15 -7.32
C VAL A 245 -11.57 -19.15 -8.40
N LYS A 246 -10.32 -18.87 -8.00
CA LYS A 246 -9.16 -18.87 -8.91
C LYS A 246 -9.04 -20.22 -9.64
N ASP A 247 -9.11 -21.32 -8.90
CA ASP A 247 -8.91 -22.66 -9.44
C ASP A 247 -10.10 -23.09 -10.30
N ALA A 248 -11.33 -22.76 -9.90
CA ALA A 248 -12.55 -23.05 -10.68
C ALA A 248 -12.62 -22.25 -11.99
N ALA A 249 -12.19 -20.98 -11.99
CA ALA A 249 -12.16 -20.13 -13.19
C ALA A 249 -10.91 -20.32 -14.06
N GLY A 250 -9.86 -21.01 -13.58
CA GLY A 250 -8.60 -21.18 -14.30
C GLY A 250 -7.79 -19.88 -14.46
N VAL A 251 -7.92 -18.94 -13.53
CA VAL A 251 -7.26 -17.60 -13.56
C VAL A 251 -6.20 -17.47 -12.46
N SER A 252 -5.55 -16.31 -12.33
CA SER A 252 -4.63 -16.05 -11.22
C SER A 252 -5.34 -15.49 -9.98
N LEU A 253 -4.75 -15.66 -8.79
CA LEU A 253 -5.30 -15.09 -7.55
C LEU A 253 -5.50 -13.57 -7.66
N ASN A 254 -4.58 -12.89 -8.35
CA ASN A 254 -4.65 -11.45 -8.54
C ASN A 254 -5.83 -11.04 -9.45
N ASP A 255 -6.22 -11.89 -10.39
CA ASP A 255 -7.38 -11.62 -11.26
C ASP A 255 -8.68 -11.70 -10.46
N VAL A 256 -8.81 -12.71 -9.58
CA VAL A 256 -9.97 -12.82 -8.66
C VAL A 256 -10.04 -11.62 -7.72
N VAL A 257 -8.91 -11.20 -7.15
CA VAL A 257 -8.85 -10.02 -6.27
C VAL A 257 -9.22 -8.74 -7.01
N LEU A 258 -8.76 -8.56 -8.26
CA LEU A 258 -9.15 -7.42 -9.08
C LEU A 258 -10.64 -7.47 -9.42
N ALA A 259 -11.21 -8.65 -9.68
CA ALA A 259 -12.63 -8.83 -9.92
C ALA A 259 -13.50 -8.54 -8.68
N MET A 260 -13.04 -8.96 -7.48
CA MET A 260 -13.66 -8.57 -6.21
C MET A 260 -13.69 -7.04 -6.07
N CYS A 261 -12.55 -6.38 -6.29
CA CYS A 261 -12.48 -4.92 -6.26
C CYS A 261 -13.36 -4.27 -7.33
N ALA A 262 -13.42 -4.83 -8.52
CA ALA A 262 -14.22 -4.30 -9.62
C ALA A 262 -15.72 -4.34 -9.31
N GLY A 263 -16.24 -5.49 -8.83
CA GLY A 263 -17.62 -5.60 -8.38
C GLY A 263 -17.89 -4.66 -7.21
N ALA A 264 -16.97 -4.61 -6.24
CA ALA A 264 -17.13 -3.73 -5.09
C ALA A 264 -17.19 -2.24 -5.44
N LEU A 265 -16.35 -1.79 -6.38
CA LEU A 265 -16.31 -0.42 -6.86
C LEU A 265 -17.49 -0.09 -7.75
N ARG A 266 -17.98 -1.05 -8.54
CA ARG A 266 -19.20 -0.90 -9.34
C ARG A 266 -20.39 -0.58 -8.43
N GLU A 267 -20.69 -1.45 -7.47
CA GLU A 267 -21.80 -1.27 -6.53
C GLU A 267 -21.61 -0.03 -5.65
N TYR A 268 -20.38 0.28 -5.25
CA TYR A 268 -20.11 1.49 -4.47
C TYR A 268 -20.39 2.77 -5.28
N LEU A 269 -20.01 2.81 -6.56
CA LEU A 269 -20.29 3.97 -7.41
C LEU A 269 -21.77 4.06 -7.77
N ASP A 270 -22.44 2.92 -7.96
CA ASP A 270 -23.88 2.86 -8.20
C ASP A 270 -24.68 3.38 -6.99
N ASP A 271 -24.34 2.95 -5.77
CA ASP A 271 -24.86 3.45 -4.49
C ASP A 271 -24.77 4.99 -4.33
N ASN A 272 -23.90 5.64 -5.10
CA ASN A 272 -23.64 7.08 -5.05
C ASN A 272 -24.05 7.80 -6.35
N ASP A 273 -24.82 7.14 -7.23
CA ASP A 273 -25.25 7.67 -8.54
C ASP A 273 -24.06 8.19 -9.39
N ALA A 274 -22.93 7.48 -9.31
CA ALA A 274 -21.63 7.91 -9.82
C ALA A 274 -20.91 6.85 -10.68
N LEU A 275 -21.61 5.78 -11.06
CA LEU A 275 -21.08 4.74 -11.95
C LEU A 275 -20.99 5.28 -13.40
N PRO A 276 -19.79 5.35 -14.01
CA PRO A 276 -19.66 5.76 -15.40
C PRO A 276 -20.08 4.66 -16.38
N ASP A 277 -20.52 5.05 -17.59
CA ASP A 277 -20.83 4.14 -18.70
C ASP A 277 -19.60 3.36 -19.21
N THR A 278 -18.41 3.94 -19.04
CA THR A 278 -17.14 3.32 -19.43
C THR A 278 -16.44 2.68 -18.22
N PRO A 279 -15.67 1.60 -18.41
CA PRO A 279 -15.07 0.90 -17.28
C PRO A 279 -14.06 1.75 -16.52
N LEU A 280 -13.99 1.51 -15.20
CA LEU A 280 -12.86 1.96 -14.40
C LEU A 280 -11.56 1.29 -14.85
N VAL A 281 -10.46 2.02 -14.70
CA VAL A 281 -9.09 1.53 -14.91
C VAL A 281 -8.35 1.53 -13.58
N ALA A 282 -7.77 0.39 -13.19
CA ALA A 282 -6.89 0.30 -12.03
C ALA A 282 -5.42 0.36 -12.43
N MET A 283 -4.61 1.09 -11.67
CA MET A 283 -3.16 0.90 -11.69
C MET A 283 -2.79 -0.23 -10.72
N VAL A 284 -2.08 -1.23 -11.24
CA VAL A 284 -1.65 -2.41 -10.49
C VAL A 284 -0.13 -2.47 -10.49
N PRO A 285 0.53 -2.24 -9.35
CA PRO A 285 1.97 -2.44 -9.23
C PRO A 285 2.35 -3.91 -9.44
N VAL A 286 3.36 -4.17 -10.27
CA VAL A 286 3.87 -5.51 -10.57
C VAL A 286 5.38 -5.59 -10.34
N SER A 287 5.86 -6.76 -9.97
CA SER A 287 7.31 -7.00 -9.85
C SER A 287 7.95 -7.07 -11.24
N LEU A 288 8.96 -6.25 -11.51
CA LEU A 288 9.78 -6.32 -12.73
C LEU A 288 11.00 -7.25 -12.59
N ARG A 289 11.00 -8.11 -11.56
CA ARG A 289 12.11 -9.02 -11.28
C ARG A 289 12.14 -10.17 -12.28
N THR A 290 13.33 -10.52 -12.71
CA THR A 290 13.64 -11.78 -13.41
C THR A 290 14.39 -12.73 -12.48
N ASP A 291 14.41 -14.03 -12.78
CA ASP A 291 15.08 -15.06 -11.97
C ASP A 291 16.60 -14.85 -11.81
N ARG A 292 17.19 -13.95 -12.61
CA ARG A 292 18.61 -13.59 -12.59
C ARG A 292 18.94 -12.42 -11.65
N ASP A 293 17.94 -11.75 -11.09
CA ASP A 293 18.14 -10.58 -10.22
C ASP A 293 18.37 -11.00 -8.76
N SER A 294 19.44 -10.48 -8.14
CA SER A 294 19.69 -10.66 -6.70
C SER A 294 18.57 -10.06 -5.84
N VAL A 295 18.32 -10.65 -4.68
CA VAL A 295 17.21 -10.26 -3.81
C VAL A 295 17.45 -8.92 -3.11
N GLY A 296 17.13 -7.80 -3.75
CA GLY A 296 17.14 -6.46 -3.15
C GLY A 296 17.11 -5.33 -4.18
N GLY A 297 16.19 -4.37 -4.03
CA GLY A 297 16.02 -3.21 -4.92
C GLY A 297 14.55 -2.91 -5.24
N ASN A 298 14.21 -1.62 -5.34
CA ASN A 298 12.88 -1.12 -5.73
C ASN A 298 12.71 -1.23 -7.25
N MET A 299 12.31 -2.40 -7.70
CA MET A 299 12.03 -2.72 -9.10
C MET A 299 10.56 -3.07 -9.24
N VAL A 300 9.72 -2.06 -9.06
CA VAL A 300 8.27 -2.15 -9.17
C VAL A 300 7.87 -1.46 -10.46
N GLY A 301 7.26 -2.22 -11.36
CA GLY A 301 6.59 -1.69 -12.53
C GLY A 301 5.12 -1.45 -12.24
N ALA A 302 4.40 -0.87 -13.19
CA ALA A 302 2.95 -0.71 -13.10
C ALA A 302 2.30 -1.17 -14.41
N VAL A 303 1.18 -1.87 -14.30
CA VAL A 303 0.27 -2.16 -15.41
C VAL A 303 -1.06 -1.47 -15.16
N LEU A 304 -1.75 -1.11 -16.24
CA LEU A 304 -3.15 -0.70 -16.17
C LEU A 304 -4.04 -1.93 -16.33
N CYS A 305 -5.15 -1.97 -15.62
CA CYS A 305 -6.15 -3.02 -15.72
C CYS A 305 -7.49 -2.38 -16.02
N ASN A 306 -8.13 -2.78 -17.11
CA ASN A 306 -9.55 -2.51 -17.30
C ASN A 306 -10.32 -3.35 -16.27
N LEU A 307 -11.05 -2.71 -15.36
CA LEU A 307 -11.82 -3.38 -14.31
C LEU A 307 -13.19 -3.89 -14.82
N ALA A 308 -13.54 -3.60 -16.08
CA ALA A 308 -14.78 -4.04 -16.72
C ALA A 308 -16.04 -3.74 -15.87
N THR A 309 -16.05 -2.60 -15.17
CA THR A 309 -17.15 -2.21 -14.26
C THR A 309 -18.47 -1.90 -14.97
N HIS A 310 -18.45 -1.75 -16.30
CA HIS A 310 -19.65 -1.62 -17.14
C HIS A 310 -20.35 -2.96 -17.39
N LEU A 311 -19.68 -4.10 -17.12
CA LEU A 311 -20.28 -5.43 -17.25
C LEU A 311 -21.00 -5.82 -15.97
N ASP A 312 -22.27 -6.22 -16.11
CA ASP A 312 -23.13 -6.65 -15.02
C ASP A 312 -22.70 -8.03 -14.50
N ASP A 313 -22.49 -8.97 -15.43
CA ASP A 313 -22.17 -10.35 -15.12
C ASP A 313 -20.77 -10.51 -14.49
N PRO A 314 -20.65 -11.17 -13.31
CA PRO A 314 -19.38 -11.34 -12.61
C PRO A 314 -18.38 -12.24 -13.35
N ALA A 315 -18.82 -13.25 -14.12
CA ALA A 315 -17.92 -14.10 -14.90
C ALA A 315 -17.36 -13.34 -16.11
N ASP A 316 -18.21 -12.59 -16.83
CA ASP A 316 -17.76 -11.74 -17.94
C ASP A 316 -16.75 -10.69 -17.46
N ARG A 317 -17.03 -10.06 -16.31
CA ARG A 317 -16.12 -9.12 -15.66
C ARG A 317 -14.79 -9.77 -15.28
N LEU A 318 -14.80 -10.97 -14.69
CA LEU A 318 -13.58 -11.72 -14.37
C LEU A 318 -12.77 -12.07 -15.63
N ASN A 319 -13.43 -12.54 -16.69
CA ASN A 319 -12.78 -12.91 -17.95
C ASN A 319 -12.14 -11.69 -18.62
N ALA A 320 -12.83 -10.55 -18.66
CA ALA A 320 -12.31 -9.30 -19.20
C ALA A 320 -11.10 -8.79 -18.40
N ILE A 321 -11.15 -8.85 -17.07
CA ILE A 321 -10.02 -8.50 -16.19
C ILE A 321 -8.83 -9.42 -16.43
N HIS A 322 -9.06 -10.73 -16.49
CA HIS A 322 -8.01 -11.71 -16.76
C HIS A 322 -7.33 -11.45 -18.11
N ALA A 323 -8.12 -11.22 -19.17
CA ALA A 323 -7.61 -10.87 -20.50
C ALA A 323 -6.79 -9.57 -20.49
N SER A 324 -7.31 -8.51 -19.83
CA SER A 324 -6.62 -7.22 -19.68
C SER A 324 -5.27 -7.38 -18.97
N MET A 325 -5.25 -8.07 -17.83
CA MET A 325 -4.01 -8.29 -17.07
C MET A 325 -2.99 -9.13 -17.83
N ARG A 326 -3.44 -10.18 -18.53
CA ARG A 326 -2.56 -11.04 -19.34
C ARG A 326 -1.96 -10.25 -20.51
N GLY A 327 -2.77 -9.49 -21.24
CA GLY A 327 -2.31 -8.62 -22.33
C GLY A 327 -1.28 -7.61 -21.85
N ASN A 328 -1.62 -6.79 -20.85
CA ASN A 328 -0.74 -5.73 -20.36
C ASN A 328 0.56 -6.25 -19.72
N LYS A 329 0.53 -7.39 -19.00
CA LYS A 329 1.74 -8.03 -18.48
C LYS A 329 2.64 -8.56 -19.60
N ASN A 330 2.05 -9.17 -20.65
CA ASN A 330 2.83 -9.67 -21.79
C ASN A 330 3.61 -8.53 -22.45
N VAL A 331 2.96 -7.40 -22.71
CA VAL A 331 3.63 -6.23 -23.30
C VAL A 331 4.74 -5.71 -22.41
N LEU A 332 4.45 -5.50 -21.12
CA LEU A 332 5.45 -5.01 -20.18
C LEU A 332 6.67 -5.95 -20.07
N SER A 333 6.44 -7.27 -20.17
CA SER A 333 7.51 -8.28 -20.14
C SER A 333 8.40 -8.30 -21.40
N GLN A 334 7.86 -7.84 -22.54
CA GLN A 334 8.59 -7.76 -23.80
C GLN A 334 9.38 -6.45 -23.94
N LEU A 335 9.05 -5.43 -23.14
CA LEU A 335 9.77 -4.16 -23.15
C LEU A 335 11.19 -4.33 -22.56
N PRO A 336 12.21 -3.72 -23.18
CA PRO A 336 13.50 -3.50 -22.54
C PRO A 336 13.32 -2.82 -21.18
N ARG A 337 14.12 -3.23 -20.19
CA ARG A 337 13.98 -2.80 -18.79
C ARG A 337 13.89 -1.28 -18.59
N ALA A 338 14.68 -0.50 -19.34
CA ALA A 338 14.64 0.96 -19.28
C ALA A 338 13.28 1.53 -19.75
N GLN A 339 12.68 0.93 -20.77
CA GLN A 339 11.37 1.33 -21.30
C GLN A 339 10.24 0.94 -20.33
N ALA A 340 10.31 -0.26 -19.75
CA ALA A 340 9.36 -0.69 -18.71
C ALA A 340 9.35 0.26 -17.50
N LEU A 341 10.54 0.70 -17.07
CA LEU A 341 10.69 1.71 -16.01
C LEU A 341 10.18 3.08 -16.45
N ALA A 342 10.44 3.52 -17.69
CA ALA A 342 9.95 4.79 -18.21
C ALA A 342 8.41 4.83 -18.28
N VAL A 343 7.77 3.75 -18.76
CA VAL A 343 6.30 3.60 -18.76
C VAL A 343 5.77 3.64 -17.33
N SER A 344 6.42 2.92 -16.40
CA SER A 344 6.00 2.89 -14.99
C SER A 344 6.12 4.27 -14.33
N LEU A 345 7.19 5.02 -14.62
CA LEU A 345 7.35 6.41 -14.16
C LEU A 345 6.29 7.33 -14.78
N LEU A 346 5.95 7.15 -16.05
CA LEU A 346 4.88 7.91 -16.70
C LEU A 346 3.52 7.64 -16.05
N LEU A 347 3.20 6.40 -15.70
CA LEU A 347 1.95 6.06 -15.00
C LEU A 347 1.88 6.65 -13.59
N LEU A 348 3.03 6.79 -12.92
CA LEU A 348 3.13 7.43 -11.60
C LEU A 348 3.23 8.97 -11.68
N SER A 349 3.56 9.54 -12.86
CA SER A 349 3.76 10.98 -13.08
C SER A 349 2.53 11.90 -12.88
N PRO A 350 1.26 11.44 -12.98
CA PRO A 350 0.10 12.34 -12.82
C PRO A 350 -0.06 12.88 -11.40
N ALA A 351 0.54 12.22 -10.39
CA ALA A 351 0.73 12.80 -9.07
C ALA A 351 1.53 14.12 -9.10
N ALA A 352 2.43 14.29 -10.07
CA ALA A 352 3.17 15.52 -10.31
C ALA A 352 2.45 16.48 -11.27
N LEU A 353 1.75 15.98 -12.30
CA LEU A 353 1.04 16.84 -13.26
C LEU A 353 -0.23 17.51 -12.67
N ASN A 354 -0.89 16.86 -11.72
CA ASN A 354 -2.07 17.43 -11.03
C ASN A 354 -1.72 18.65 -10.14
N THR A 355 -0.43 18.93 -9.92
CA THR A 355 0.03 20.14 -9.19
C THR A 355 -0.08 21.42 -10.02
N LEU A 356 -0.30 21.32 -11.34
CA LEU A 356 -0.51 22.46 -12.24
C LEU A 356 -2.01 22.84 -12.27
N PRO A 357 -2.40 24.03 -11.78
CA PRO A 357 -3.79 24.45 -11.77
C PRO A 357 -4.39 24.46 -13.18
N GLY A 358 -5.56 23.83 -13.36
CA GLY A 358 -6.33 23.85 -14.61
C GLY A 358 -6.09 22.66 -15.56
N LEU A 359 -4.90 22.05 -15.56
CA LEU A 359 -4.61 20.92 -16.46
C LEU A 359 -5.32 19.63 -16.01
N ALA A 360 -5.45 19.41 -14.71
CA ALA A 360 -6.10 18.24 -14.11
C ALA A 360 -7.60 18.07 -14.49
N LYS A 361 -8.28 19.15 -14.88
CA LYS A 361 -9.70 19.11 -15.32
C LYS A 361 -9.87 18.87 -16.81
N ALA A 362 -8.84 19.13 -17.62
CA ALA A 362 -8.92 19.10 -19.08
C ALA A 362 -8.48 17.76 -19.69
N THR A 363 -7.78 16.93 -18.92
CA THR A 363 -7.28 15.62 -19.38
C THR A 363 -7.89 14.49 -18.57
N PRO A 364 -8.36 13.40 -19.21
CA PRO A 364 -8.84 12.23 -18.48
C PRO A 364 -7.77 11.69 -17.53
N PRO A 365 -8.16 11.15 -16.36
CA PRO A 365 -7.19 10.60 -15.43
C PRO A 365 -6.43 9.42 -16.05
N PRO A 366 -5.18 9.17 -15.62
CA PRO A 366 -4.39 8.03 -16.09
C PRO A 366 -5.02 6.67 -15.72
N PHE A 367 -5.68 6.63 -14.55
CA PHE A 367 -6.37 5.50 -13.94
C PHE A 367 -7.29 6.03 -12.84
N ASN A 368 -8.29 5.25 -12.42
CA ASN A 368 -9.27 5.65 -11.41
C ASN A 368 -8.83 5.35 -9.98
N VAL A 369 -8.14 4.22 -9.78
CA VAL A 369 -7.81 3.66 -8.47
C VAL A 369 -6.49 2.90 -8.51
N CYS A 370 -5.74 2.92 -7.41
CA CYS A 370 -4.59 2.03 -7.22
C CYS A 370 -5.02 0.78 -6.44
N ILE A 371 -4.73 -0.40 -7.00
CA ILE A 371 -4.96 -1.69 -6.34
C ILE A 371 -3.62 -2.42 -6.25
N SER A 372 -3.12 -2.59 -5.02
CA SER A 372 -1.80 -3.19 -4.77
C SER A 372 -1.88 -4.45 -3.93
N ASN A 373 -1.18 -5.50 -4.38
CA ASN A 373 -1.04 -6.75 -3.66
C ASN A 373 0.41 -6.95 -3.22
N VAL A 374 0.66 -6.81 -1.92
CA VAL A 374 1.99 -6.91 -1.32
C VAL A 374 2.21 -8.32 -0.78
N PRO A 375 3.32 -9.00 -1.12
CA PRO A 375 3.61 -10.34 -0.62
C PRO A 375 3.55 -10.47 0.90
N GLY A 376 2.71 -11.41 1.33
CA GLY A 376 2.39 -11.74 2.70
C GLY A 376 3.33 -12.74 3.37
N ALA A 377 3.09 -13.00 4.66
CA ALA A 377 3.71 -14.12 5.38
C ALA A 377 2.85 -15.38 5.18
N ARG A 378 3.48 -16.50 4.81
CA ARG A 378 2.77 -17.78 4.59
C ARG A 378 2.52 -18.54 5.89
N GLU A 379 3.39 -18.34 6.87
CA GLU A 379 3.30 -18.98 8.18
C GLU A 379 2.66 -18.01 9.18
N PRO A 380 1.96 -18.52 10.21
CA PRO A 380 1.52 -17.71 11.34
C PRO A 380 2.68 -16.98 12.00
N LEU A 381 2.45 -15.71 12.34
CA LEU A 381 3.45 -14.85 12.98
C LEU A 381 3.00 -14.44 14.37
N TYR A 382 3.95 -14.36 15.29
CA TYR A 382 3.75 -14.02 16.69
C TYR A 382 4.63 -12.83 17.08
N PHE A 383 4.07 -11.95 17.90
CA PHE A 383 4.77 -10.81 18.49
C PHE A 383 4.69 -10.89 20.01
N ASN A 384 5.82 -11.14 20.69
CA ASN A 384 5.84 -11.32 22.14
C ASN A 384 4.86 -12.42 22.62
N GLY A 385 4.82 -13.55 21.91
CA GLY A 385 3.86 -14.65 22.09
C GLY A 385 2.43 -14.37 21.60
N ALA A 386 2.07 -13.13 21.24
CA ALA A 386 0.74 -12.80 20.74
C ALA A 386 0.60 -13.14 19.26
N ARG A 387 -0.43 -13.90 18.88
CA ARG A 387 -0.65 -14.31 17.48
C ARG A 387 -1.16 -13.13 16.65
N MET A 388 -0.53 -12.84 15.52
CA MET A 388 -1.06 -11.89 14.55
C MET A 388 -2.23 -12.54 13.79
N VAL A 389 -3.40 -11.89 13.86
CA VAL A 389 -4.65 -12.36 13.24
C VAL A 389 -5.19 -11.41 12.17
N GLY A 390 -4.46 -10.34 11.87
CA GLY A 390 -4.73 -9.47 10.73
C GLY A 390 -3.58 -8.48 10.51
N ASN A 391 -3.26 -8.20 9.26
CA ASN A 391 -2.19 -7.29 8.85
C ASN A 391 -2.67 -6.40 7.71
N TYR A 392 -3.26 -5.25 8.04
CA TYR A 392 -3.95 -4.39 7.08
C TYR A 392 -3.05 -3.24 6.62
N PRO A 393 -2.53 -3.25 5.38
CA PRO A 393 -1.70 -2.16 4.88
C PRO A 393 -2.54 -0.90 4.65
N MET A 394 -2.05 0.25 5.12
CA MET A 394 -2.67 1.57 4.98
C MET A 394 -1.81 2.40 4.03
N SER A 395 -2.27 2.56 2.79
CA SER A 395 -1.55 3.25 1.73
C SER A 395 -1.96 4.71 1.62
N LEU A 396 -1.27 5.46 0.76
CA LEU A 396 -1.52 6.89 0.56
C LEU A 396 -2.63 7.17 -0.46
N VAL A 397 -3.15 8.39 -0.36
CA VAL A 397 -4.19 8.99 -1.21
C VAL A 397 -3.66 10.33 -1.69
N LEU A 398 -3.80 10.59 -2.99
CA LEU A 398 -3.28 11.78 -3.68
C LEU A 398 -4.40 12.50 -4.42
N ASP A 399 -4.13 13.74 -4.85
CA ASP A 399 -5.03 14.44 -5.77
C ASP A 399 -5.26 13.64 -7.06
N GLY A 400 -6.53 13.51 -7.43
CA GLY A 400 -6.95 12.69 -8.54
C GLY A 400 -6.95 11.19 -8.22
N GLN A 401 -6.64 10.76 -7.00
CA GLN A 401 -6.64 9.36 -6.55
C GLN A 401 -7.19 9.29 -5.11
N ALA A 402 -8.50 9.55 -4.96
CA ALA A 402 -9.18 9.69 -3.68
C ALA A 402 -9.37 8.38 -2.91
N LEU A 403 -9.09 7.23 -3.54
CA LEU A 403 -9.21 5.90 -2.97
C LEU A 403 -7.98 5.05 -3.31
N ASN A 404 -7.51 4.29 -2.32
CA ASN A 404 -6.45 3.29 -2.49
C ASN A 404 -6.88 1.98 -1.83
N ILE A 405 -6.69 0.87 -2.55
CA ILE A 405 -6.92 -0.49 -2.04
C ILE A 405 -5.58 -1.21 -2.03
N THR A 406 -5.11 -1.59 -0.85
CA THR A 406 -3.89 -2.39 -0.69
C THR A 406 -4.21 -3.63 0.10
N LEU A 407 -3.63 -4.76 -0.28
CA LEU A 407 -3.83 -6.02 0.41
C LEU A 407 -2.53 -6.79 0.57
N THR A 408 -2.54 -7.71 1.52
CA THR A 408 -1.43 -8.65 1.77
C THR A 408 -2.01 -9.96 2.31
N SER A 409 -1.25 -11.05 2.23
CA SER A 409 -1.65 -12.30 2.87
C SER A 409 -1.02 -12.45 4.26
N THR A 410 -1.78 -13.05 5.17
CA THR A 410 -1.31 -13.40 6.51
C THR A 410 -1.76 -14.82 6.80
N ALA A 411 -0.82 -15.76 6.75
CA ALA A 411 -1.08 -17.19 6.86
C ALA A 411 -2.19 -17.66 5.89
N ASP A 412 -3.36 -17.96 6.44
CA ASP A 412 -4.57 -18.47 5.79
C ASP A 412 -5.57 -17.38 5.38
N SER A 413 -5.21 -16.10 5.54
CA SER A 413 -6.08 -14.96 5.26
C SER A 413 -5.51 -14.00 4.21
N LEU A 414 -6.42 -13.29 3.56
CA LEU A 414 -6.16 -12.17 2.67
C LEU A 414 -6.70 -10.89 3.30
N ASP A 415 -5.80 -10.00 3.69
CA ASP A 415 -6.09 -8.79 4.47
C ASP A 415 -6.15 -7.57 3.56
N PHE A 416 -7.32 -6.94 3.45
CA PHE A 416 -7.52 -5.70 2.71
C PHE A 416 -7.45 -4.50 3.64
N GLY A 417 -6.68 -3.49 3.24
CA GLY A 417 -6.74 -2.13 3.74
C GLY A 417 -7.20 -1.17 2.64
N VAL A 418 -8.26 -0.44 2.93
CA VAL A 418 -8.87 0.55 2.05
C VAL A 418 -8.71 1.92 2.69
N VAL A 419 -8.04 2.83 2.01
CA VAL A 419 -7.83 4.21 2.46
C VAL A 419 -8.50 5.15 1.48
N GLY A 420 -9.48 5.91 1.97
CA GLY A 420 -10.18 6.93 1.19
C GLY A 420 -9.98 8.33 1.77
N CYS A 421 -10.07 9.35 0.91
CA CYS A 421 -10.29 10.72 1.36
C CYS A 421 -11.67 10.79 2.03
N ARG A 422 -11.72 11.24 3.29
CA ARG A 422 -12.95 11.20 4.11
C ARG A 422 -14.12 11.96 3.48
N ARG A 423 -13.83 13.06 2.78
CA ARG A 423 -14.84 13.91 2.13
C ARG A 423 -15.24 13.36 0.75
N SER A 424 -14.27 12.93 -0.05
CA SER A 424 -14.50 12.55 -1.44
C SER A 424 -15.00 11.11 -1.61
N VAL A 425 -14.75 10.25 -0.62
CA VAL A 425 -15.18 8.84 -0.60
C VAL A 425 -16.07 8.61 0.64
N PRO A 426 -17.32 9.08 0.62
CA PRO A 426 -18.22 8.99 1.76
C PRO A 426 -18.51 7.52 2.10
N HIS A 427 -18.55 7.20 3.40
CA HIS A 427 -18.87 5.84 3.86
C HIS A 427 -17.99 4.71 3.24
N VAL A 428 -16.70 4.96 2.99
CA VAL A 428 -15.75 3.99 2.39
C VAL A 428 -15.81 2.56 2.95
N GLN A 429 -16.22 2.38 4.22
CA GLN A 429 -16.42 1.06 4.81
C GLN A 429 -17.45 0.18 4.07
N ARG A 430 -18.38 0.76 3.29
CA ARG A 430 -19.33 0.02 2.45
C ARG A 430 -18.63 -0.80 1.36
N VAL A 431 -17.45 -0.34 0.89
CA VAL A 431 -16.61 -1.10 -0.04
C VAL A 431 -16.28 -2.49 0.52
N LEU A 432 -16.12 -2.64 1.84
CA LEU A 432 -15.86 -3.96 2.45
C LEU A 432 -17.05 -4.91 2.32
N SER A 433 -18.28 -4.40 2.46
CA SER A 433 -19.49 -5.19 2.25
C SER A 433 -19.62 -5.59 0.78
N HIS A 434 -19.35 -4.66 -0.14
CA HIS A 434 -19.40 -4.94 -1.57
C HIS A 434 -18.29 -5.88 -2.04
N LEU A 435 -17.11 -5.89 -1.39
CA LEU A 435 -16.06 -6.89 -1.62
C LEU A 435 -16.54 -8.30 -1.26
N GLU A 436 -17.27 -8.46 -0.15
CA GLU A 436 -17.85 -9.76 0.24
C GLU A 436 -18.98 -10.18 -0.70
N THR A 437 -19.85 -9.25 -1.11
CA THR A 437 -20.90 -9.52 -2.10
C THR A 437 -20.28 -9.96 -3.43
N SER A 438 -19.28 -9.23 -3.92
CA SER A 438 -18.61 -9.54 -5.17
C SER A 438 -17.88 -10.90 -5.12
N LEU A 439 -17.27 -11.28 -3.99
CA LEU A 439 -16.69 -12.61 -3.85
C LEU A 439 -17.77 -13.70 -3.96
N LYS A 440 -18.93 -13.52 -3.32
CA LYS A 440 -20.06 -14.47 -3.40
C LYS A 440 -20.63 -14.59 -4.81
N GLU A 441 -20.69 -13.49 -5.55
CA GLU A 441 -21.11 -13.51 -6.95
C GLU A 441 -20.13 -14.29 -7.82
N LEU A 442 -18.82 -14.09 -7.61
CA LEU A 442 -17.79 -14.85 -8.30
C LEU A 442 -17.84 -16.34 -7.95
N GLU A 443 -18.04 -16.68 -6.67
CA GLU A 443 -18.26 -18.06 -6.20
C GLU A 443 -19.44 -18.72 -6.95
N ARG A 444 -20.60 -18.05 -7.01
CA ARG A 444 -21.77 -18.55 -7.75
C ARG A 444 -21.49 -18.70 -9.25
N ALA A 445 -20.81 -17.74 -9.85
CA ALA A 445 -20.54 -17.71 -11.29
C ALA A 445 -19.65 -18.87 -11.76
N VAL A 446 -18.83 -19.41 -10.85
CA VAL A 446 -17.96 -20.57 -11.11
C VAL A 446 -18.47 -21.86 -10.48
N GLY A 447 -19.67 -21.85 -9.88
CA GLY A 447 -20.35 -23.02 -9.33
C GLY A 447 -19.89 -23.49 -7.95
N LEU A 448 -19.45 -22.57 -7.07
CA LEU A 448 -19.01 -22.84 -5.69
C LEU A 448 -20.06 -22.52 -4.62
#